data_AF-A0A538ETQ8-F1
#
_entry.id   AF-A0A538ETQ8-F1
#
_cell.length_a   1.000
_cell.length_b   1.000
_cell.length_c   1.000
_cell.angle_alpha   90.00
_cell.angle_beta   90.00
_cell.angle_gamma   90.00
#
_symmetry.space_group_name_H-M   'P 1'
#
loop_
_entity.id
_entity.type
_entity.pdbx_description
1 polymer ?
#
loop_
_entity_poly.entity_id
_entity_poly.type
_entity_poly.pdbx_seq_one_letter_code
_entity_poly.pdbx_strand_id
1 'polypeptide(L)'
;MEVSALKHAGVAGVHGRSPLLRLQSDERLVGLIRRGNHHAFEALMARYQSRLLAFCRHMLGCREDAEDVLQEVFAAAFNAIQADDRPLNVRPWLYRIARNRSLNHLRRAQAIGVDSMDVHFSENGQTTADRVHKREDFRLLLADVQELPETQRSALLLREIDALSYEQIAEAMDTTVPSVKSLLVRARVSLAEAAEARQLSCDQVRLELGEVAEGLKKLAPPARRHLRTCDRCSAFRKQLRETNKALAAIFPVGPVLLLKKLLLAHIGFGSSATAGGGASAGAGAGAAASTAAGTAASRPR
;
A
#
# COMPACT_ATOMS: atom_id res chain seq x y z
N MET A 1 60.80 -34.60 14.96
CA MET A 1 60.45 -34.22 16.35
C MET A 1 61.02 -32.83 16.56
N GLU A 2 60.34 -31.75 16.94
CA GLU A 2 58.95 -31.38 17.22
C GLU A 2 59.00 -29.83 17.11
N VAL A 3 58.28 -29.22 16.19
CA VAL A 3 57.04 -28.47 16.46
C VAL A 3 57.03 -27.83 17.86
N SER A 4 57.54 -26.60 17.99
CA SER A 4 57.11 -25.65 19.04
C SER A 4 57.73 -24.28 18.84
N ALA A 5 56.94 -23.35 18.27
CA ALA A 5 56.89 -21.93 18.66
C ALA A 5 56.10 -21.10 17.62
N LEU A 6 54.80 -21.34 17.51
CA LEU A 6 53.88 -20.29 17.06
C LEU A 6 53.01 -19.90 18.26
N LYS A 7 53.65 -19.17 19.18
CA LYS A 7 52.96 -18.43 20.24
C LYS A 7 52.22 -17.28 19.59
N HIS A 8 50.89 -17.30 19.70
CA HIS A 8 50.02 -16.14 19.88
C HIS A 8 50.42 -14.90 19.08
N ALA A 9 50.13 -14.90 17.78
CA ALA A 9 49.95 -13.66 17.05
C ALA A 9 48.70 -12.97 17.62
N GLY A 10 48.95 -12.03 18.53
CA GLY A 10 47.92 -11.16 19.08
C GLY A 10 47.13 -10.50 17.96
N VAL A 11 45.84 -10.34 18.21
CA VAL A 11 44.85 -9.67 17.36
C VAL A 11 45.32 -8.22 17.13
N ALA A 12 46.19 -8.03 16.14
CA ALA A 12 46.63 -6.71 15.72
C ALA A 12 45.44 -6.02 15.02
N GLY A 13 44.99 -4.93 15.63
CA GLY A 13 43.74 -4.26 15.33
C GLY A 13 43.57 -3.91 13.86
N VAL A 14 42.56 -4.51 13.23
CA VAL A 14 41.98 -4.03 11.97
C VAL A 14 41.07 -2.82 12.27
N HIS A 15 41.59 -1.84 13.01
CA HIS A 15 40.88 -0.60 13.35
C HIS A 15 41.15 0.53 12.34
N GLY A 16 41.86 0.24 11.24
CA GLY A 16 42.04 1.19 10.14
C GLY A 16 40.91 1.13 9.13
N ARG A 17 40.67 2.27 8.46
CA ARG A 17 39.92 2.39 7.20
C ARG A 17 40.58 1.54 6.10
N SER A 18 40.47 0.22 6.21
CA SER A 18 41.03 -0.69 5.23
C SER A 18 40.03 -0.84 4.08
N PRO A 19 40.47 -0.65 2.82
CA PRO A 19 39.61 -0.86 1.65
C PRO A 19 39.07 -2.30 1.59
N LEU A 20 39.76 -3.24 2.26
CA LEU A 20 39.37 -4.63 2.41
C LEU A 20 38.02 -4.83 3.12
N LEU A 21 37.60 -3.90 3.99
CA LEU A 21 36.29 -3.97 4.64
C LEU A 21 35.15 -3.91 3.62
N ARG A 22 35.31 -3.13 2.53
CA ARG A 22 34.28 -3.01 1.48
C ARG A 22 34.01 -4.31 0.73
N LEU A 23 34.96 -5.25 0.74
CA LEU A 23 34.87 -6.54 0.07
C LEU A 23 34.35 -7.67 0.96
N GLN A 24 34.24 -7.44 2.28
CA GLN A 24 33.76 -8.47 3.21
C GLN A 24 32.27 -8.75 3.02
N SER A 25 31.85 -9.98 3.35
CA SER A 25 30.43 -10.32 3.40
C SER A 25 29.72 -9.53 4.50
N ASP A 26 28.40 -9.40 4.37
CA ASP A 26 27.57 -8.69 5.34
C ASP A 26 27.66 -9.32 6.73
N GLU A 27 27.66 -10.66 6.83
CA GLU A 27 27.75 -11.37 8.10
C GLU A 27 29.08 -11.10 8.80
N ARG A 28 30.18 -11.04 8.02
CA ARG A 28 31.51 -10.75 8.55
C ARG A 28 31.63 -9.31 9.02
N LEU A 29 31.03 -8.36 8.29
CA LEU A 29 30.96 -6.97 8.72
C LEU A 29 30.18 -6.83 10.03
N VAL A 30 29.03 -7.49 10.16
CA VAL A 30 28.26 -7.53 11.43
C VAL A 30 29.10 -8.08 12.58
N GLY A 31 29.81 -9.19 12.38
CA GLY A 31 30.71 -9.75 13.39
C GLY A 31 31.85 -8.81 13.80
N LEU A 32 32.37 -8.00 12.87
CA LEU A 32 33.39 -6.99 13.17
C LEU A 32 32.81 -5.78 13.93
N ILE A 33 31.59 -5.35 13.59
CA ILE A 33 30.88 -4.25 14.27
C ILE A 33 30.70 -4.58 15.74
N ARG A 34 30.20 -5.79 16.05
CA ARG A 34 29.99 -6.28 17.42
C ARG A 34 31.27 -6.36 18.26
N ARG A 35 32.42 -6.50 17.61
CA ARG A 35 33.76 -6.46 18.24
C ARG A 35 34.30 -5.04 18.42
N GLY A 36 33.49 -4.01 18.15
CA GLY A 36 33.85 -2.60 18.30
C GLY A 36 34.51 -1.97 17.07
N ASN A 37 34.48 -2.61 15.89
CA ASN A 37 35.03 -2.02 14.68
C ASN A 37 34.05 -1.06 14.01
N HIS A 38 34.15 0.22 14.35
CA HIS A 38 33.29 1.28 13.81
C HIS A 38 33.43 1.45 12.29
N HIS A 39 34.60 1.20 11.71
CA HIS A 39 34.79 1.29 10.25
C HIS A 39 34.09 0.17 9.49
N ALA A 40 33.83 -0.99 10.14
CA ALA A 40 33.02 -2.03 9.54
C ALA A 40 31.55 -1.59 9.40
N PHE A 41 31.04 -0.77 10.33
CA PHE A 41 29.71 -0.19 10.24
C PHE A 41 29.62 0.82 9.09
N GLU A 42 30.59 1.73 8.99
CA GLU A 42 30.70 2.69 7.88
C GLU A 42 30.72 1.97 6.51
N ALA A 43 31.50 0.90 6.39
CA ALA A 43 31.57 0.09 5.17
C ALA A 43 30.25 -0.61 4.84
N LEU A 44 29.56 -1.14 5.86
CA LEU A 44 28.25 -1.78 5.68
C LEU A 44 27.18 -0.76 5.26
N MET A 45 27.09 0.39 5.95
CA MET A 45 26.10 1.41 5.63
C MET A 45 26.34 2.04 4.26
N ALA A 46 27.59 2.32 3.89
CA ALA A 46 27.93 2.85 2.57
C ALA A 46 27.45 1.95 1.42
N ARG A 47 27.41 0.62 1.62
CA ARG A 47 26.89 -0.36 0.64
C ARG A 47 25.37 -0.25 0.41
N TYR A 48 24.63 0.26 1.40
CA TYR A 48 23.17 0.32 1.39
C TYR A 48 22.61 1.75 1.30
N GLN A 49 23.43 2.77 1.60
CA GLN A 49 23.01 4.17 1.72
C GLN A 49 22.24 4.67 0.51
N SER A 50 22.76 4.50 -0.70
CA SER A 50 22.11 5.03 -1.92
C SER A 50 20.74 4.42 -2.16
N ARG A 51 20.60 3.11 -1.93
CA ARG A 51 19.35 2.35 -2.09
C ARG A 51 18.35 2.67 -0.99
N LEU A 52 18.80 2.74 0.27
CA LEU A 52 17.95 3.13 1.40
C LEU A 52 17.47 4.58 1.28
N LEU A 53 18.34 5.49 0.83
CA LEU A 53 17.95 6.88 0.56
C LEU A 53 16.91 6.94 -0.54
N ALA A 54 17.11 6.21 -1.65
CA ALA A 54 16.13 6.13 -2.72
C ALA A 54 14.79 5.60 -2.19
N PHE A 55 14.79 4.50 -1.44
CA PHE A 55 13.59 3.96 -0.80
C PHE A 55 12.88 5.00 0.07
N CYS A 56 13.60 5.67 0.98
CA CYS A 56 13.01 6.68 1.87
C CYS A 56 12.45 7.86 1.08
N ARG A 57 13.15 8.34 0.05
CA ARG A 57 12.68 9.44 -0.83
C ARG A 57 11.38 9.08 -1.55
N HIS A 58 11.27 7.87 -2.08
CA HIS A 58 10.04 7.42 -2.74
C HIS A 58 8.94 7.06 -1.75
N MET A 59 9.26 6.75 -0.49
CA MET A 59 8.26 6.50 0.54
C MET A 59 7.67 7.81 1.09
N LEU A 60 8.51 8.81 1.33
CA LEU A 60 8.12 10.07 1.98
C LEU A 60 7.72 11.17 1.00
N GLY A 61 8.23 11.14 -0.23
CA GLY A 61 7.96 12.17 -1.24
C GLY A 61 8.82 13.44 -1.12
N CYS A 62 9.54 13.61 0.00
CA CYS A 62 10.46 14.73 0.25
C CYS A 62 11.92 14.25 0.40
N ARG A 63 12.88 15.04 -0.09
CA ARG A 63 14.31 14.72 0.01
C ARG A 63 14.83 14.89 1.44
N GLU A 64 14.49 16.01 2.08
CA GLU A 64 15.00 16.39 3.40
C GLU A 64 14.52 15.40 4.46
N ASP A 65 13.21 15.12 4.47
CA ASP A 65 12.62 14.10 5.35
C ASP A 65 13.25 12.72 5.15
N ALA A 66 13.65 12.38 3.91
CA ALA A 66 14.30 11.11 3.62
C ALA A 66 15.75 11.02 4.10
N GLU A 67 16.49 12.13 4.08
CA GLU A 67 17.84 12.20 4.63
C GLU A 67 17.79 12.08 6.16
N ASP A 68 16.84 12.76 6.81
CA ASP A 68 16.62 12.67 8.25
C ASP A 68 16.21 11.25 8.68
N VAL A 69 15.25 10.65 7.99
CA VAL A 69 14.83 9.27 8.25
C VAL A 69 15.99 8.30 8.01
N LEU A 70 16.83 8.49 7.00
CA LEU A 70 18.00 7.65 6.77
C LEU A 70 19.00 7.72 7.92
N GLN A 71 19.22 8.90 8.50
CA GLN A 71 20.06 9.05 9.69
C GLN A 71 19.46 8.30 10.88
N GLU A 72 18.15 8.42 11.13
CA GLU A 72 17.47 7.63 12.17
C GLU A 72 17.62 6.11 11.95
N VAL A 73 17.58 5.66 10.69
CA VAL A 73 17.77 4.25 10.31
C VAL A 73 19.17 3.76 10.67
N PHE A 74 20.20 4.53 10.34
CA PHE A 74 21.59 4.16 10.67
C PHE A 74 21.82 4.13 12.18
N ALA A 75 21.32 5.13 12.93
CA ALA A 75 21.43 5.14 14.38
C ALA A 75 20.70 3.94 15.01
N ALA A 76 19.49 3.63 14.55
CA ALA A 76 18.73 2.47 15.02
C ALA A 76 19.41 1.15 14.67
N ALA A 77 19.98 1.04 13.47
CA ALA A 77 20.70 -0.15 13.02
C ALA A 77 21.96 -0.40 13.85
N PHE A 78 22.74 0.64 14.15
CA PHE A 78 23.92 0.50 15.00
C PHE A 78 23.56 -0.04 16.39
N ASN A 79 22.58 0.59 17.05
CA ASN A 79 22.13 0.16 18.38
C ASN A 79 21.59 -1.28 18.38
N ALA A 80 20.84 -1.65 17.33
CA ALA A 80 20.27 -2.99 17.23
C ALA A 80 21.31 -4.08 16.93
N ILE A 81 22.35 -3.80 16.12
CA ILE A 81 23.46 -4.74 15.87
C ILE A 81 24.26 -4.99 17.16
N GLN A 82 24.45 -3.95 17.97
CA GLN A 82 25.15 -4.06 19.26
C GLN A 82 24.34 -4.78 20.33
N ALA A 83 23.01 -4.69 20.28
CA ALA A 83 22.12 -5.26 21.28
C ALA A 83 21.82 -6.76 21.09
N ASP A 84 21.88 -7.27 19.86
CA ASP A 84 21.51 -8.65 19.54
C ASP A 84 22.64 -9.39 18.79
N ASP A 85 22.93 -10.60 19.26
CA ASP A 85 23.99 -11.47 18.72
C ASP A 85 23.50 -12.49 17.68
N ARG A 86 22.20 -12.52 17.38
CA ARG A 86 21.62 -13.47 16.41
C ARG A 86 22.16 -13.27 14.98
N PRO A 87 22.24 -14.35 14.18
CA PRO A 87 22.48 -14.21 12.75
C PRO A 87 21.29 -13.47 12.12
N LEU A 88 21.59 -12.48 11.29
CA LEU A 88 20.58 -11.64 10.65
C LEU A 88 20.87 -11.46 9.16
N ASN A 89 19.82 -11.50 8.36
CA ASN A 89 19.93 -11.14 6.95
C ASN A 89 19.90 -9.61 6.84
N VAL A 90 21.07 -9.00 6.66
CA VAL A 90 21.24 -7.54 6.77
C VAL A 90 20.29 -6.78 5.85
N ARG A 91 20.12 -7.24 4.61
CA ARG A 91 19.34 -6.51 3.61
C ARG A 91 17.85 -6.41 4.00
N PRO A 92 17.06 -7.49 4.14
CA PRO A 92 15.67 -7.40 4.59
C PRO A 92 15.50 -6.71 5.94
N TRP A 93 16.43 -6.97 6.87
CA TRP A 93 16.40 -6.38 8.20
C TRP A 93 16.57 -4.86 8.19
N LEU A 94 17.49 -4.32 7.39
CA LEU A 94 17.65 -2.86 7.20
C LEU A 94 16.40 -2.23 6.60
N TYR A 95 15.78 -2.88 5.61
CA TYR A 95 14.52 -2.38 5.02
C TYR A 95 13.35 -2.43 6.00
N ARG A 96 13.32 -3.40 6.93
CA ARG A 96 12.34 -3.41 8.02
C ARG A 96 12.48 -2.16 8.90
N ILE A 97 13.72 -1.82 9.28
CA ILE A 97 14.00 -0.60 10.06
C ILE A 97 13.61 0.65 9.25
N ALA A 98 14.05 0.74 7.99
CA ALA A 98 13.75 1.87 7.11
C ALA A 98 12.25 2.09 6.94
N ARG A 99 11.51 1.03 6.61
CA ARG A 99 10.05 1.07 6.50
C ARG A 99 9.42 1.56 7.80
N ASN A 100 9.78 0.98 8.94
CA ASN A 100 9.18 1.37 10.22
C ASN A 100 9.44 2.85 10.55
N ARG A 101 10.65 3.35 10.25
CA ARG A 101 11.01 4.76 10.44
C ARG A 101 10.23 5.68 9.50
N SER A 102 10.13 5.34 8.21
CA SER A 102 9.32 6.10 7.26
C SER A 102 7.84 6.13 7.65
N LEU A 103 7.24 5.01 8.06
CA LEU A 103 5.84 4.96 8.50
C LEU A 103 5.61 5.73 9.80
N ASN A 104 6.58 5.74 10.71
CA ASN A 104 6.51 6.58 11.91
C ASN A 104 6.59 8.06 11.55
N HIS A 105 7.43 8.43 10.59
CA HIS A 105 7.54 9.80 10.12
C HIS A 105 6.23 10.27 9.46
N LEU A 106 5.65 9.50 8.53
CA LEU A 106 4.37 9.83 7.88
C LEU A 106 3.23 10.02 8.88
N ARG A 107 3.13 9.14 9.88
CA ARG A 107 2.13 9.25 10.94
C ARG A 107 2.31 10.50 11.81
N ARG A 108 3.56 10.92 12.07
CA ARG A 108 3.86 12.17 12.80
C ARG A 108 3.52 13.40 11.96
N ALA A 109 3.93 13.42 10.69
CA ALA A 109 3.66 14.54 9.78
C ALA A 109 2.14 14.79 9.64
N GLN A 110 1.35 13.71 9.48
CA GLN A 110 -0.10 13.79 9.41
C GLN A 110 -0.73 14.39 10.69
N ALA A 111 -0.18 14.09 11.86
CA ALA A 111 -0.70 14.61 13.13
C ALA A 111 -0.41 16.11 13.32
N ILE A 112 0.69 16.61 12.75
CA ILE A 112 1.12 18.01 12.87
C ILE A 112 0.48 18.88 11.78
N GLY A 113 -0.08 18.28 10.72
CA GLY A 113 -0.69 19.01 9.61
C GLY A 113 0.33 19.75 8.75
N VAL A 114 1.61 19.35 8.82
CA VAL A 114 2.65 19.89 7.96
C VAL A 114 2.48 19.26 6.59
N ASP A 115 2.03 20.05 5.62
CA ASP A 115 2.15 19.67 4.22
C ASP A 115 3.65 19.80 3.89
N SER A 116 4.34 18.66 3.75
CA SER A 116 5.76 18.64 3.35
C SER A 116 5.81 19.16 1.92
N MET A 117 6.05 20.46 1.79
CA MET A 117 6.15 21.13 0.52
C MET A 117 7.60 20.98 0.05
N ASP A 118 7.85 19.96 -0.76
CA ASP A 118 8.81 20.04 -1.88
C ASP A 118 8.74 18.82 -2.81
N VAL A 119 7.94 18.94 -3.88
CA VAL A 119 8.03 18.10 -5.07
C VAL A 119 9.11 18.66 -6.00
N HIS A 120 10.34 18.81 -5.50
CA HIS A 120 11.51 19.12 -6.32
C HIS A 120 12.28 17.82 -6.60
N PHE A 121 11.79 17.05 -7.58
CA PHE A 121 12.62 16.05 -8.24
C PHE A 121 13.73 16.80 -8.97
N SER A 122 14.97 16.72 -8.44
CA SER A 122 16.14 17.43 -8.97
C SER A 122 16.10 17.58 -10.48
N GLU A 123 15.91 18.83 -10.91
CA GLU A 123 15.90 19.25 -12.30
C GLU A 123 17.32 19.15 -12.85
N ASN A 124 17.68 17.97 -13.35
CA ASN A 124 18.80 17.87 -14.27
C ASN A 124 18.28 18.34 -15.63
N GLY A 125 18.51 19.62 -15.91
CA GLY A 125 18.25 20.23 -17.20
C GLY A 125 18.94 19.45 -18.33
N GLN A 126 18.17 19.14 -19.38
CA GLN A 126 18.55 19.13 -20.80
C GLN A 126 17.41 18.51 -21.65
N THR A 127 17.15 19.16 -22.78
CA THR A 127 15.96 19.16 -23.65
C THR A 127 15.89 18.06 -24.72
N THR A 128 14.68 17.50 -24.95
CA THR A 128 14.03 17.11 -26.24
C THR A 128 12.53 16.84 -25.95
N ALA A 129 11.62 16.96 -26.92
CA ALA A 129 10.18 16.74 -26.69
C ALA A 129 9.88 15.34 -26.11
N ASP A 130 10.51 14.29 -26.65
CA ASP A 130 10.36 12.92 -26.14
C ASP A 130 10.91 12.72 -24.72
N ARG A 131 11.99 13.43 -24.34
CA ARG A 131 12.51 13.38 -22.97
C ARG A 131 11.59 14.12 -21.99
N VAL A 132 10.93 15.18 -22.44
CA VAL A 132 9.94 15.91 -21.63
C VAL A 132 8.70 15.05 -21.40
N HIS A 133 8.19 14.37 -22.42
CA HIS A 133 7.05 13.44 -22.27
C HIS A 133 7.37 12.30 -21.31
N LYS A 134 8.51 11.62 -21.47
CA LYS A 134 8.94 10.55 -20.56
C LYS A 134 9.12 11.05 -19.12
N ARG A 135 9.58 12.29 -18.95
CA ARG A 135 9.75 12.92 -17.62
C ARG A 135 8.39 13.19 -16.97
N GLU A 136 7.43 13.68 -17.74
CA GLU A 136 6.08 13.92 -17.25
C GLU A 136 5.37 12.61 -16.89
N ASP A 137 5.46 11.59 -17.74
CA ASP A 137 4.92 10.25 -17.46
C ASP A 137 5.50 9.67 -16.17
N PHE A 138 6.82 9.84 -15.96
CA PHE A 138 7.49 9.42 -14.74
C PHE A 138 7.02 10.20 -13.51
N ARG A 139 6.84 11.53 -13.64
CA ARG A 139 6.31 12.38 -12.56
C ARG A 139 4.90 11.95 -12.16
N LEU A 140 4.03 11.69 -13.14
CA LEU A 140 2.67 11.22 -12.91
C LEU A 140 2.64 9.83 -12.26
N LEU A 141 3.49 8.91 -12.73
CA LEU A 141 3.63 7.58 -12.12
C LEU A 141 4.06 7.69 -10.66
N LEU A 142 5.02 8.55 -10.36
CA LEU A 142 5.51 8.73 -9.00
C LEU A 142 4.44 9.36 -8.10
N ALA A 143 3.65 10.30 -8.61
CA ALA A 143 2.48 10.83 -7.91
C ALA A 143 1.46 9.71 -7.61
N ASP A 144 1.18 8.82 -8.58
CA ASP A 144 0.28 7.68 -8.35
C ASP A 144 0.79 6.74 -7.28
N VAL A 145 2.11 6.50 -7.23
CA VAL A 145 2.75 5.70 -6.18
C VAL A 145 2.56 6.34 -4.81
N GLN A 146 2.60 7.67 -4.71
CA GLN A 146 2.31 8.40 -3.46
C GLN A 146 0.83 8.35 -3.05
N GLU A 147 -0.09 8.08 -3.98
CA GLU A 147 -1.51 7.87 -3.63
C GLU A 147 -1.81 6.45 -3.14
N LEU A 148 -0.90 5.48 -3.37
CA LEU A 148 -1.09 4.11 -2.92
C LEU A 148 -1.13 4.03 -1.39
N PRO A 149 -1.91 3.10 -0.83
CA PRO A 149 -1.83 2.74 0.59
C PRO A 149 -0.39 2.40 0.98
N GLU A 150 0.05 2.85 2.15
CA GLU A 150 1.45 2.76 2.61
C GLU A 150 2.03 1.33 2.55
N THR A 151 1.21 0.32 2.84
CA THR A 151 1.61 -1.10 2.78
C THR A 151 1.81 -1.58 1.34
N GLN A 152 0.97 -1.16 0.41
CA GLN A 152 1.11 -1.45 -1.01
C GLN A 152 2.33 -0.73 -1.59
N ARG A 153 2.50 0.56 -1.25
CA ARG A 153 3.67 1.37 -1.62
C ARG A 153 4.96 0.71 -1.13
N SER A 154 5.03 0.34 0.15
CA SER A 154 6.19 -0.33 0.74
C SER A 154 6.55 -1.60 -0.03
N ALA A 155 5.57 -2.49 -0.27
CA ALA A 155 5.81 -3.75 -0.98
C ALA A 155 6.34 -3.50 -2.41
N LEU A 156 5.73 -2.54 -3.13
CA LEU A 156 6.13 -2.20 -4.49
C LEU A 156 7.54 -1.62 -4.55
N LEU A 157 7.88 -0.67 -3.67
CA LEU A 157 9.20 -0.05 -3.65
C LEU A 157 10.30 -1.06 -3.32
N LEU A 158 10.08 -1.94 -2.33
CA LEU A 158 11.02 -3.01 -1.99
C LEU A 158 11.25 -3.98 -3.17
N ARG A 159 10.24 -4.17 -4.01
CA ARG A 159 10.34 -5.04 -5.19
C ARG A 159 11.03 -4.37 -6.37
N GLU A 160 10.65 -3.15 -6.72
CA GLU A 160 11.07 -2.51 -7.97
C GLU A 160 12.38 -1.69 -7.82
N ILE A 161 12.58 -1.00 -6.69
CA ILE A 161 13.81 -0.22 -6.46
C ILE A 161 14.93 -1.13 -6.00
N ASP A 162 14.59 -2.03 -5.07
CA ASP A 162 15.58 -2.77 -4.32
C ASP A 162 15.66 -4.24 -4.74
N ALA A 163 14.84 -4.72 -5.68
CA ALA A 163 14.89 -6.08 -6.21
C ALA A 163 14.91 -7.19 -5.15
N LEU A 164 14.24 -6.99 -4.00
CA LEU A 164 14.13 -8.04 -2.98
C LEU A 164 13.28 -9.22 -3.48
N SER A 165 13.61 -10.43 -3.03
CA SER A 165 12.76 -11.61 -3.25
C SER A 165 11.46 -11.51 -2.47
N TYR A 166 10.43 -12.28 -2.84
CA TYR A 166 9.16 -12.25 -2.09
C TYR A 166 9.32 -12.68 -0.63
N GLU A 167 10.25 -13.59 -0.34
CA GLU A 167 10.59 -14.02 1.03
C GLU A 167 11.25 -12.89 1.82
N GLN A 168 12.19 -12.18 1.19
CA GLN A 168 12.85 -11.03 1.79
C GLN A 168 11.89 -9.87 2.05
N ILE A 169 10.93 -9.65 1.15
CA ILE A 169 9.88 -8.63 1.35
C ILE A 169 8.95 -9.05 2.49
N ALA A 170 8.55 -10.34 2.53
CA ALA A 170 7.71 -10.87 3.60
C ALA A 170 8.40 -10.70 4.97
N GLU A 171 9.70 -11.02 5.04
CA GLU A 171 10.54 -10.76 6.20
C GLU A 171 10.58 -9.26 6.54
N ALA A 172 10.92 -8.38 5.59
CA ALA A 172 11.05 -6.95 5.82
C ALA A 172 9.72 -6.29 6.26
N MET A 173 8.59 -6.80 5.80
CA MET A 173 7.26 -6.28 6.13
C MET A 173 6.62 -6.94 7.36
N ASP A 174 7.23 -8.01 7.89
CA ASP A 174 6.65 -8.87 8.93
C ASP A 174 5.28 -9.43 8.53
N THR A 175 5.24 -10.04 7.33
CA THR A 175 4.02 -10.63 6.75
C THR A 175 4.34 -11.95 6.06
N THR A 176 3.34 -12.59 5.46
CA THR A 176 3.51 -13.84 4.72
C THR A 176 3.72 -13.60 3.23
N VAL A 177 4.42 -14.51 2.55
CA VAL A 177 4.64 -14.46 1.09
C VAL A 177 3.32 -14.34 0.28
N PRO A 178 2.23 -15.05 0.62
CA PRO A 178 0.93 -14.84 -0.04
C PRO A 178 0.39 -13.42 0.13
N SER A 179 0.57 -12.82 1.30
CA SER A 179 0.17 -11.42 1.56
C SER A 179 0.96 -10.46 0.67
N VAL A 180 2.28 -10.64 0.58
CA VAL A 180 3.15 -9.84 -0.30
C VAL A 180 2.71 -9.93 -1.77
N LYS A 181 2.43 -11.14 -2.27
CA LYS A 181 1.93 -11.33 -3.64
C LYS A 181 0.63 -10.56 -3.87
N SER A 182 -0.31 -10.65 -2.92
CA SER A 182 -1.57 -9.91 -2.99
C SER A 182 -1.37 -8.39 -2.96
N LEU A 183 -0.45 -7.89 -2.14
CA LEU A 183 -0.13 -6.45 -2.06
C LEU A 183 0.47 -5.95 -3.37
N LEU A 184 1.42 -6.67 -3.96
CA LEU A 184 2.05 -6.30 -5.22
C LEU A 184 1.06 -6.29 -6.39
N VAL A 185 0.20 -7.32 -6.50
CA VAL A 185 -0.84 -7.36 -7.53
C VAL A 185 -1.80 -6.18 -7.37
N ARG A 186 -2.28 -5.93 -6.15
CA ARG A 186 -3.17 -4.79 -5.88
C ARG A 186 -2.52 -3.44 -6.19
N ALA A 187 -1.25 -3.26 -5.79
CA ALA A 187 -0.50 -2.04 -6.10
C ALA A 187 -0.43 -1.80 -7.62
N ARG A 188 -0.07 -2.83 -8.41
CA ARG A 188 0.01 -2.73 -9.88
C ARG A 188 -1.34 -2.46 -10.53
N VAL A 189 -2.40 -3.12 -10.07
CA VAL A 189 -3.77 -2.85 -10.54
C VAL A 189 -4.16 -1.40 -10.24
N SER A 190 -3.93 -0.91 -9.02
CA SER A 190 -4.23 0.48 -8.67
C SER A 190 -3.42 1.50 -9.47
N LEU A 191 -2.18 1.19 -9.84
CA LEU A 191 -1.39 2.05 -10.75
C LEU A 191 -1.92 2.01 -12.19
N ALA A 192 -2.34 0.85 -12.69
CA ALA A 192 -2.98 0.74 -14.01
C ALA A 192 -4.30 1.54 -14.05
N GLU A 193 -5.15 1.39 -13.03
CA GLU A 193 -6.38 2.16 -12.87
C GLU A 193 -6.10 3.68 -12.79
N ALA A 194 -4.94 4.10 -12.26
CA ALA A 194 -4.47 5.49 -12.27
C ALA A 194 -4.26 6.02 -13.68
N ALA A 195 -3.48 5.25 -14.45
CA ALA A 195 -3.09 5.61 -15.79
C ALA A 195 -4.33 5.67 -16.71
N GLU A 196 -5.23 4.70 -16.58
CA GLU A 196 -6.51 4.66 -17.30
C GLU A 196 -7.39 5.87 -16.91
N ALA A 197 -7.49 6.19 -15.62
CA ALA A 197 -8.30 7.32 -15.14
C ALA A 197 -7.84 8.68 -15.72
N ARG A 198 -6.54 8.84 -16.01
CA ARG A 198 -6.00 10.04 -16.68
C ARG A 198 -6.34 10.12 -18.16
N GLN A 199 -6.51 8.98 -18.82
CA GLN A 199 -6.85 8.91 -20.24
C GLN A 199 -8.37 9.04 -20.48
N LEU A 200 -9.19 8.80 -19.46
CA LEU A 200 -10.64 8.92 -19.52
C LEU A 200 -11.09 10.38 -19.65
N SER A 201 -11.88 10.64 -20.69
CA SER A 201 -12.57 11.92 -20.86
C SER A 201 -13.81 12.01 -19.95
N CYS A 202 -14.20 13.24 -19.59
CA CYS A 202 -15.40 13.46 -18.78
C CYS A 202 -16.67 12.91 -19.46
N ASP A 203 -16.75 12.95 -20.78
CA ASP A 203 -17.93 12.48 -21.52
C ASP A 203 -18.08 10.96 -21.42
N GLN A 204 -16.98 10.21 -21.56
CA GLN A 204 -16.98 8.76 -21.32
C GLN A 204 -17.43 8.42 -19.91
N VAL A 205 -16.93 9.13 -18.88
CA VAL A 205 -17.31 8.89 -17.48
C VAL A 205 -18.78 9.23 -17.23
N ARG A 206 -19.32 10.28 -17.86
CA ARG A 206 -20.73 10.66 -17.74
C ARG A 206 -21.67 9.64 -18.38
N LEU A 207 -21.32 9.12 -19.56
CA LEU A 207 -22.04 8.01 -20.18
C LEU A 207 -22.03 6.78 -19.27
N GLU A 208 -20.86 6.44 -18.72
CA GLU A 208 -20.73 5.34 -17.77
C GLU A 208 -21.62 5.52 -16.54
N LEU A 209 -21.67 6.73 -15.97
CA LEU A 209 -22.52 7.06 -14.84
C LEU A 209 -24.02 6.94 -15.16
N GLY A 210 -24.44 7.30 -16.37
CA GLY A 210 -25.83 7.13 -16.84
C GLY A 210 -26.24 5.66 -16.84
N GLU A 211 -25.44 4.81 -17.48
CA GLU A 211 -25.67 3.36 -17.51
C GLU A 211 -25.65 2.73 -16.09
N VAL A 212 -24.78 3.21 -15.19
CA VAL A 212 -24.76 2.77 -13.78
C VAL A 212 -26.05 3.17 -13.06
N ALA A 213 -26.57 4.36 -13.33
CA ALA A 213 -27.82 4.85 -12.73
C ALA A 213 -29.06 4.09 -13.22
N GLU A 214 -29.03 3.60 -14.46
CA GLU A 214 -30.05 2.70 -15.01
C GLU A 214 -29.89 1.25 -14.52
N GLY A 215 -28.81 0.95 -13.79
CA GLY A 215 -28.52 -0.40 -13.28
C GLY A 215 -27.99 -1.37 -14.34
N LEU A 216 -27.57 -0.87 -15.50
CA LEU A 216 -27.06 -1.69 -16.61
C LEU A 216 -25.66 -2.24 -16.33
N LYS A 217 -24.82 -1.48 -15.61
CA LYS A 217 -23.46 -1.90 -15.26
C LYS A 217 -23.00 -1.36 -13.91
N LYS A 218 -21.91 -1.95 -13.41
CA LYS A 218 -21.18 -1.43 -12.24
C LYS A 218 -20.13 -0.43 -12.70
N LEU A 219 -19.90 0.58 -11.86
CA LEU A 219 -18.88 1.60 -12.11
C LEU A 219 -17.47 0.98 -12.10
N ALA A 220 -16.77 1.11 -13.23
CA ALA A 220 -15.42 0.66 -13.43
C ALA A 220 -14.45 1.35 -12.44
N PRO A 221 -13.40 0.67 -11.98
CA PRO A 221 -12.43 1.27 -11.07
C PRO A 221 -11.76 2.57 -11.58
N PRO A 222 -11.35 2.70 -12.87
CA PRO A 222 -10.77 3.93 -13.39
C PRO A 222 -11.73 5.11 -13.31
N ALA A 223 -13.01 4.91 -13.68
CA ALA A 223 -14.03 5.95 -13.58
C ALA A 223 -14.28 6.35 -12.12
N ARG A 224 -14.23 5.40 -11.17
CA ARG A 224 -14.32 5.71 -9.74
C ARG A 224 -13.17 6.59 -9.27
N ARG A 225 -11.96 6.38 -9.79
CA ARG A 225 -10.80 7.22 -9.47
C ARG A 225 -10.90 8.60 -10.10
N HIS A 226 -11.32 8.70 -11.36
CA HIS A 226 -11.57 9.98 -12.03
C HIS A 226 -12.56 10.86 -11.25
N LEU A 227 -13.59 10.27 -10.62
CA LEU A 227 -14.53 11.02 -9.77
C LEU A 227 -13.93 11.61 -8.50
N ARG A 228 -12.76 11.14 -8.04
CA ARG A 228 -12.06 11.70 -6.88
C ARG A 228 -11.25 12.94 -7.23
N THR A 229 -10.83 13.06 -8.50
CA THR A 229 -9.98 14.14 -8.98
C THR A 229 -10.72 15.17 -9.84
N CYS A 230 -11.87 14.80 -10.43
CA CYS A 230 -12.66 15.67 -11.30
C CYS A 230 -13.97 16.13 -10.63
N ASP A 231 -14.00 17.41 -10.24
CA ASP A 231 -15.18 18.05 -9.61
C ASP A 231 -16.41 18.07 -10.51
N ARG A 232 -16.22 18.21 -11.83
CA ARG A 232 -17.33 18.23 -12.79
C ARG A 232 -18.08 16.90 -12.85
N CYS A 233 -17.35 15.80 -12.82
CA CYS A 233 -17.92 14.45 -12.86
C CYS A 233 -18.51 14.05 -11.50
N SER A 234 -17.90 14.48 -10.39
CA SER A 234 -18.46 14.24 -9.05
C SER A 234 -19.77 15.01 -8.82
N ALA A 235 -19.85 16.27 -9.27
CA ALA A 235 -21.07 17.08 -9.26
C ALA A 235 -22.16 16.46 -10.13
N PHE A 236 -21.83 16.02 -11.35
CA PHE A 236 -22.79 15.34 -12.23
C PHE A 236 -23.35 14.06 -11.59
N ARG A 237 -22.51 13.23 -10.96
CA ARG A 237 -22.96 12.04 -10.22
C ARG A 237 -23.92 12.38 -9.09
N LYS A 238 -23.68 13.49 -8.37
CA LYS A 238 -24.57 13.96 -7.31
C LYS A 238 -25.92 14.40 -7.88
N GLN A 239 -25.90 15.21 -8.94
CA GLN A 239 -27.10 15.65 -9.63
C GLN A 239 -27.93 14.46 -10.15
N LEU A 240 -27.29 13.47 -10.78
CA LEU A 240 -27.94 12.26 -11.29
C LEU A 240 -28.67 11.46 -10.19
N ARG A 241 -28.08 11.38 -8.99
CA ARG A 241 -28.72 10.75 -7.83
C ARG A 241 -29.93 11.54 -7.33
N GLU A 242 -29.81 12.87 -7.28
CA GLU A 242 -30.89 13.75 -6.85
C GLU A 242 -32.06 13.71 -7.84
N THR A 243 -31.79 13.75 -9.16
CA THR A 243 -32.82 13.63 -10.19
C THR A 243 -33.49 12.27 -10.16
N ASN A 244 -32.76 11.17 -10.01
CA ASN A 244 -33.37 9.84 -9.92
C ASN A 244 -34.23 9.69 -8.65
N LYS A 245 -33.80 10.27 -7.53
CA LYS A 245 -34.60 10.31 -6.31
C LYS A 245 -35.88 11.13 -6.49
N ALA A 246 -35.81 12.27 -7.19
CA ALA A 246 -36.97 13.09 -7.51
C ALA A 246 -37.93 12.38 -8.48
N LEU A 247 -37.41 11.74 -9.54
CA LEU A 247 -38.21 10.96 -10.49
C LEU A 247 -38.90 9.77 -9.82
N ALA A 248 -38.22 9.07 -8.92
CA ALA A 248 -38.82 8.00 -8.12
C ALA A 248 -39.94 8.48 -7.18
N ALA A 249 -39.91 9.76 -6.77
CA ALA A 249 -40.98 10.37 -5.98
C ALA A 249 -42.20 10.78 -6.83
N ILE A 250 -41.97 11.17 -8.09
CA ILE A 250 -43.04 11.53 -9.06
C ILE A 250 -43.75 10.29 -9.57
N PHE A 251 -43.00 9.23 -9.89
CA PHE A 251 -43.53 7.94 -10.28
C PHE A 251 -43.25 6.91 -9.18
N PRO A 252 -44.12 6.78 -8.17
CA PRO A 252 -44.06 5.66 -7.27
C PRO A 252 -44.40 4.41 -8.09
N VAL A 253 -43.40 3.74 -8.66
CA VAL A 253 -43.54 2.42 -9.29
C VAL A 253 -43.63 1.32 -8.21
N GLY A 254 -43.43 1.69 -6.94
CA GLY A 254 -43.61 0.83 -5.76
C GLY A 254 -44.95 0.10 -5.66
N PRO A 255 -46.11 0.74 -5.91
CA PRO A 255 -47.41 0.06 -5.93
C PRO A 255 -47.55 -0.90 -7.11
N VAL A 256 -46.92 -0.64 -8.27
CA VAL A 256 -47.06 -1.48 -9.48
C VAL A 256 -46.28 -2.80 -9.34
N LEU A 257 -45.10 -2.78 -8.71
CA LEU A 257 -44.36 -4.00 -8.38
C LEU A 257 -45.01 -4.81 -7.25
N LEU A 258 -45.66 -4.14 -6.27
CA LEU A 258 -46.49 -4.83 -5.27
C LEU A 258 -47.75 -5.44 -5.90
N LEU A 259 -48.39 -4.74 -6.83
CA LEU A 259 -49.57 -5.22 -7.55
C LEU A 259 -49.24 -6.46 -8.40
N LYS A 260 -48.03 -6.52 -9.00
CA LYS A 260 -47.58 -7.70 -9.75
C LYS A 260 -47.39 -8.93 -8.83
N LYS A 261 -46.90 -8.74 -7.60
CA LYS A 261 -46.82 -9.82 -6.59
C LYS A 261 -48.20 -10.25 -6.06
N LEU A 262 -49.14 -9.31 -5.91
CA LEU A 262 -50.51 -9.60 -5.47
C LEU A 262 -51.37 -10.25 -6.56
N LEU A 263 -51.20 -9.86 -7.83
CA LEU A 263 -51.89 -10.47 -8.98
C LEU A 263 -51.41 -11.89 -9.26
N LEU A 264 -50.10 -12.18 -9.09
CA LEU A 264 -49.58 -13.54 -9.19
C LEU A 264 -50.02 -14.45 -8.02
N ALA A 265 -50.41 -13.88 -6.87
CA ALA A 265 -50.94 -14.63 -5.74
C ALA A 265 -52.46 -14.87 -5.84
N HIS A 266 -53.22 -14.00 -6.51
CA HIS A 266 -54.68 -14.10 -6.61
C HIS A 266 -55.21 -14.81 -7.87
N ILE A 267 -54.35 -15.18 -8.83
CA ILE A 267 -54.74 -15.98 -10.01
C ILE A 267 -54.55 -17.50 -9.77
N GLY A 268 -54.03 -17.90 -8.60
CA GLY A 268 -53.80 -19.30 -8.25
C GLY A 268 -54.79 -19.87 -7.23
N PHE A 269 -56.08 -19.99 -7.57
CA PHE A 269 -56.96 -20.95 -6.89
C PHE A 269 -58.04 -21.52 -7.82
N GLY A 270 -57.86 -22.78 -8.20
CA GLY A 270 -58.75 -23.57 -9.06
C GLY A 270 -58.28 -25.03 -9.18
N SER A 271 -58.19 -25.71 -8.03
CA SER A 271 -58.35 -27.15 -7.76
C SER A 271 -57.71 -28.27 -8.62
N SER A 272 -56.98 -29.12 -7.88
CA SER A 272 -56.85 -30.59 -7.96
C SER A 272 -56.22 -31.26 -9.19
N ALA A 273 -55.06 -31.89 -8.99
CA ALA A 273 -54.89 -33.34 -9.17
C ALA A 273 -53.52 -33.81 -8.64
N THR A 274 -53.55 -35.04 -8.16
CA THR A 274 -52.55 -35.81 -7.41
C THR A 274 -51.27 -36.17 -8.14
N ALA A 275 -50.22 -36.42 -7.34
CA ALA A 275 -49.31 -37.57 -7.38
C ALA A 275 -47.82 -37.25 -7.65
N GLY A 276 -46.98 -37.73 -6.74
CA GLY A 276 -45.73 -38.40 -7.11
C GLY A 276 -44.43 -37.75 -6.67
N GLY A 277 -44.01 -38.05 -5.44
CA GLY A 277 -42.68 -38.65 -5.23
C GLY A 277 -41.49 -37.72 -4.92
N GLY A 278 -40.99 -37.85 -3.69
CA GLY A 278 -39.57 -38.17 -3.50
C GLY A 278 -38.70 -37.17 -2.72
N ALA A 279 -38.46 -37.51 -1.45
CA ALA A 279 -37.19 -37.38 -0.70
C ALA A 279 -36.65 -35.96 -0.39
N SER A 280 -36.77 -35.43 0.84
CA SER A 280 -35.91 -35.67 2.04
C SER A 280 -34.48 -35.11 1.89
N ALA A 281 -33.83 -34.39 2.81
CA ALA A 281 -34.07 -34.04 4.21
C ALA A 281 -33.02 -32.98 4.66
N GLY A 282 -33.29 -32.32 5.80
CA GLY A 282 -32.32 -31.61 6.67
C GLY A 282 -32.35 -30.08 6.55
N ALA A 283 -33.15 -29.31 7.31
CA ALA A 283 -33.10 -29.02 8.77
C ALA A 283 -31.70 -28.52 9.21
N GLY A 284 -31.48 -27.40 9.89
CA GLY A 284 -32.21 -26.30 10.54
C GLY A 284 -31.11 -25.31 11.03
N ALA A 285 -31.29 -24.25 11.80
CA ALA A 285 -32.40 -23.60 12.47
C ALA A 285 -31.86 -22.27 13.07
N GLY A 286 -32.75 -21.27 13.21
CA GLY A 286 -32.79 -20.28 14.31
C GLY A 286 -31.83 -19.08 14.21
N ALA A 287 -32.14 -17.87 14.71
CA ALA A 287 -33.31 -17.20 15.29
C ALA A 287 -32.91 -15.70 15.34
N ALA A 288 -33.69 -14.75 14.83
CA ALA A 288 -34.73 -13.98 15.52
C ALA A 288 -34.30 -13.27 16.83
N ALA A 289 -34.53 -11.95 16.85
CA ALA A 289 -34.75 -11.01 17.96
C ALA A 289 -33.87 -9.75 17.78
N SER A 290 -34.26 -8.51 18.04
CA SER A 290 -35.52 -7.78 18.18
C SER A 290 -35.11 -6.32 18.52
N THR A 291 -35.98 -5.39 18.18
CA THR A 291 -35.91 -3.93 18.37
C THR A 291 -35.83 -3.41 19.82
N ALA A 292 -35.16 -2.26 20.02
CA ALA A 292 -35.58 -1.07 20.81
C ALA A 292 -34.34 -0.14 20.98
N ALA A 293 -34.27 1.11 20.49
CA ALA A 293 -35.01 2.34 20.85
C ALA A 293 -34.73 2.85 22.29
N GLY A 294 -34.20 4.09 22.39
CA GLY A 294 -34.17 4.93 23.60
C GLY A 294 -32.77 5.36 24.04
N THR A 295 -32.20 6.44 23.50
CA THR A 295 -32.17 7.83 24.04
C THR A 295 -31.36 8.05 25.34
N ALA A 296 -30.32 8.88 25.17
CA ALA A 296 -29.87 9.97 26.05
C ALA A 296 -29.54 9.69 27.52
N ALA A 297 -28.28 9.94 27.91
CA ALA A 297 -27.97 11.03 28.85
C ALA A 297 -26.45 11.21 28.98
N SER A 298 -26.08 12.47 28.99
CA SER A 298 -24.76 13.04 29.16
C SER A 298 -24.23 12.99 30.60
N ARG A 299 -22.89 13.06 30.69
CA ARG A 299 -22.10 13.89 31.63
C ARG A 299 -21.69 13.27 33.01
N PRO A 300 -20.72 13.87 33.73
CA PRO A 300 -19.32 13.44 33.71
C PRO A 300 -18.71 13.20 35.11
N ARG A 301 -17.46 12.74 35.16
CA ARG A 301 -16.43 13.24 36.09
C ARG A 301 -15.03 12.88 35.59
#